data_AF-I0JM21-F1
#
_entry.id   AF-I0JM21-F1
#
_cell.length_a   1.000
_cell.length_b   1.000
_cell.length_c   1.000
_cell.angle_alpha   90.00
_cell.angle_beta   90.00
_cell.angle_gamma   90.00
#
_symmetry.space_group_name_H-M   'P 1'
#
loop_
_entity.id
_entity.type
_entity.pdbx_description
1 polymer ?
#
loop_
_entity_poly.entity_id
_entity_poly.type
_entity_poly.pdbx_seq_one_letter_code
_entity_poly.pdbx_strand_id
1 'polypeptide(L)'
;MKLESTGLDGLVVDFNPLTELMESNGFILGGSWDYERVTYDYKLDAPEKNVTYYVRVQGFAIEGDVDRGDAVIRLMDPLLGRHYYPHGVEYGEQEGFSEGIIEKARNLIKKIQEPANKYHNQVPEHIVLEKLTKWAEENQNQEVLQKVKELSNNPEQRK
;
A
#
# COMPACT_ATOMS: atom_id res chain seq x y z
N MET A 1 -12.84 -5.17 -11.72
CA MET A 1 -12.19 -4.46 -12.85
C MET A 1 -10.89 -3.85 -12.37
N LYS A 2 -9.80 -4.01 -13.11
CA LYS A 2 -8.53 -3.34 -12.82
C LYS A 2 -8.59 -1.87 -13.28
N LEU A 3 -8.11 -0.94 -12.46
CA LEU A 3 -7.97 0.46 -12.80
C LEU A 3 -6.54 0.69 -13.33
N GLU A 4 -6.38 0.55 -14.65
CA GLU A 4 -5.10 0.74 -15.32
C GLU A 4 -4.73 2.23 -15.44
N SER A 5 -3.42 2.47 -15.63
CA SER A 5 -2.83 3.79 -15.85
C SER A 5 -3.13 4.78 -14.73
N THR A 6 -3.22 4.29 -13.50
CA THR A 6 -3.44 5.12 -12.31
C THR A 6 -2.16 5.74 -11.80
N GLY A 7 -1.00 5.15 -12.09
CA GLY A 7 0.30 5.60 -11.57
C GLY A 7 0.55 5.21 -10.11
N LEU A 8 -0.29 4.36 -9.52
CA LEU A 8 -0.04 3.75 -8.20
C LEU A 8 0.78 2.46 -8.30
N ASP A 9 0.61 1.68 -9.38
CA ASP A 9 1.34 0.43 -9.56
C ASP A 9 2.85 0.66 -9.53
N GLY A 10 3.53 -0.15 -8.73
CA GLY A 10 4.98 -0.08 -8.57
C GLY A 10 5.49 0.99 -7.61
N LEU A 11 4.65 1.90 -7.11
CA LEU A 11 5.07 2.82 -6.06
C LEU A 11 5.45 2.03 -4.80
N VAL A 12 6.57 2.41 -4.21
CA VAL A 12 7.14 1.80 -3.00
C VAL A 12 7.02 2.81 -1.86
N VAL A 13 6.30 2.47 -0.79
CA VAL A 13 5.97 3.39 0.31
C VAL A 13 6.05 2.65 1.64
N ASP A 14 6.55 3.33 2.67
CA ASP A 14 6.52 2.80 4.05
C ASP A 14 5.09 2.55 4.54
N PHE A 15 4.90 1.47 5.29
CA PHE A 15 3.59 1.03 5.75
C PHE A 15 2.84 2.08 6.58
N ASN A 16 3.47 2.72 7.56
CA ASN A 16 2.79 3.68 8.43
C ASN A 16 2.33 4.93 7.66
N PRO A 17 3.19 5.63 6.88
CA PRO A 17 2.76 6.75 6.05
C PRO A 17 1.69 6.35 5.01
N LEU A 18 1.80 5.15 4.43
CA LEU A 18 0.80 4.63 3.51
C LEU A 18 -0.56 4.46 4.20
N THR A 19 -0.57 3.84 5.38
CA THR A 19 -1.80 3.61 6.15
C THR A 19 -2.45 4.93 6.56
N GLU A 20 -1.69 5.89 7.10
CA GLU A 20 -2.19 7.22 7.45
C GLU A 20 -2.78 7.95 6.22
N LEU A 21 -2.10 7.88 5.07
CA LEU A 21 -2.60 8.44 3.81
C LEU A 21 -3.92 7.79 3.39
N MET A 22 -4.03 6.47 3.47
CA MET A 22 -5.23 5.74 3.08
C MET A 22 -6.41 6.06 4.01
N GLU A 23 -6.21 5.99 5.32
CA GLU A 23 -7.24 6.25 6.33
C GLU A 23 -7.74 7.70 6.29
N SER A 24 -6.84 8.67 6.11
CA SER A 24 -7.22 10.09 5.95
C SER A 24 -8.05 10.36 4.68
N ASN A 25 -8.00 9.46 3.69
CA ASN A 25 -8.83 9.50 2.49
C ASN A 25 -10.05 8.56 2.56
N GLY A 26 -10.33 7.97 3.73
CA GLY A 26 -11.50 7.15 4.00
C GLY A 26 -11.39 5.70 3.55
N PHE A 27 -10.20 5.25 3.15
CA PHE A 27 -9.93 3.82 2.97
C PHE A 27 -9.75 3.16 4.34
N ILE A 28 -10.12 1.89 4.43
CA ILE A 28 -9.98 1.10 5.65
C ILE A 28 -9.00 -0.03 5.36
N LEU A 29 -7.98 -0.18 6.20
CA LEU A 29 -7.12 -1.37 6.17
C LEU A 29 -7.96 -2.60 6.48
N GLY A 30 -8.03 -3.52 5.53
CA GLY A 30 -8.78 -4.75 5.61
C GLY A 30 -8.21 -5.68 6.69
N GLY A 31 -9.10 -6.34 7.44
CA GLY A 31 -8.73 -7.24 8.55
C GLY A 31 -8.23 -8.63 8.12
N SER A 32 -7.50 -8.73 7.01
CA SER A 32 -6.84 -9.99 6.65
C SER A 32 -5.52 -10.08 7.40
N TRP A 33 -5.30 -11.18 8.12
CA TRP A 33 -4.03 -11.53 8.74
C TRP A 33 -3.03 -11.97 7.66
N ASP A 34 -2.55 -11.02 6.87
CA ASP A 34 -1.60 -11.26 5.78
C ASP A 34 -0.31 -10.49 6.06
N TYR A 35 0.72 -11.21 6.52
CA TYR A 35 2.04 -10.65 6.83
C TYR A 35 2.73 -10.06 5.58
N GLU A 36 2.35 -10.52 4.39
CA GLU A 36 2.99 -10.14 3.14
C GLU A 36 2.20 -9.08 2.38
N ARG A 37 0.96 -8.77 2.77
CA ARG A 37 0.08 -7.90 1.97
C ARG A 37 -0.75 -6.95 2.81
N VAL A 38 -0.90 -5.76 2.26
CA VAL A 38 -1.89 -4.79 2.73
C VAL A 38 -3.02 -4.69 1.73
N THR A 39 -4.24 -4.57 2.25
CA THR A 39 -5.44 -4.36 1.44
C THR A 39 -6.22 -3.20 2.05
N TYR A 40 -6.38 -2.11 1.30
CA TYR A 40 -7.17 -0.96 1.70
C TYR A 40 -8.43 -0.89 0.86
N ASP A 41 -9.59 -0.88 1.50
CA ASP A 41 -10.88 -0.81 0.83
C ASP A 41 -11.61 0.51 1.12
N TYR A 42 -12.14 1.13 0.09
CA TYR A 42 -13.10 2.24 0.18
C TYR A 42 -14.45 1.74 -0.31
N LYS A 43 -15.46 1.77 0.56
CA LYS A 43 -16.83 1.42 0.19
C LYS A 43 -17.50 2.58 -0.57
N LEU A 44 -18.05 2.28 -1.74
CA LEU A 44 -18.83 3.21 -2.54
C LEU A 44 -20.33 2.96 -2.31
N ASP A 45 -21.11 4.04 -2.29
CA ASP A 45 -22.57 3.95 -2.26
C ASP A 45 -23.09 3.30 -3.56
N ALA A 46 -23.97 2.31 -3.39
CA ALA A 46 -24.68 1.65 -4.48
C ALA A 46 -26.16 2.06 -4.48
N PRO A 47 -26.72 2.53 -5.61
CA PRO A 47 -28.16 2.77 -5.71
C PRO A 47 -28.98 1.47 -5.68
N GLU A 48 -28.36 0.34 -6.05
CA GLU A 48 -29.01 -0.96 -6.11
C GLU A 48 -29.07 -1.63 -4.72
N LYS A 49 -30.21 -2.23 -4.39
CA LYS A 49 -30.35 -3.01 -3.14
C LYS A 49 -29.41 -4.22 -3.18
N ASN A 50 -28.78 -4.51 -2.03
CA ASN A 50 -27.88 -5.64 -1.82
C ASN A 50 -26.61 -5.66 -2.69
N VAL A 51 -26.29 -4.55 -3.35
CA VAL A 51 -25.02 -4.39 -4.07
C VAL A 51 -24.11 -3.49 -3.24
N THR A 52 -22.82 -3.78 -3.23
CA THR A 52 -21.81 -2.89 -2.68
C THR A 52 -20.66 -2.80 -3.66
N TYR A 53 -20.33 -1.58 -4.06
CA TYR A 53 -19.12 -1.29 -4.82
C TYR A 53 -17.99 -0.94 -3.85
N TYR A 54 -16.76 -1.27 -4.22
CA TYR A 54 -15.59 -0.89 -3.44
C TYR A 54 -14.39 -0.62 -4.33
N VAL A 55 -13.56 0.35 -3.93
CA VAL A 55 -12.24 0.59 -4.51
C VAL A 55 -11.23 -0.06 -3.59
N ARG A 56 -10.42 -0.96 -4.13
CA ARG A 56 -9.39 -1.70 -3.40
C ARG A 56 -8.01 -1.28 -3.87
N VAL A 57 -7.17 -0.83 -2.95
CA VAL A 57 -5.74 -0.65 -3.19
C VAL A 57 -5.00 -1.74 -2.42
N GLN A 58 -4.07 -2.40 -3.08
CA GLN A 58 -3.28 -3.47 -2.47
C GLN A 58 -1.80 -3.24 -2.72
N GLY A 59 -0.98 -3.86 -1.88
CA GLY A 59 0.45 -3.94 -2.09
C GLY A 59 1.03 -5.12 -1.32
N PHE A 60 2.26 -5.48 -1.69
CA PHE A 60 3.01 -6.53 -1.00
C PHE A 60 4.22 -5.92 -0.28
N ALA A 61 4.53 -6.46 0.90
CA ALA A 61 5.75 -6.15 1.61
C ALA A 61 6.94 -6.68 0.80
N ILE A 62 7.86 -5.79 0.41
CA ILE A 62 9.13 -6.18 -0.22
C ILE A 62 10.25 -6.31 0.81
N GLU A 63 10.09 -5.63 1.95
CA GLU A 63 10.98 -5.63 3.11
C GLU A 63 10.13 -5.39 4.37
N GLY A 64 10.65 -5.79 5.53
CA GLY A 64 9.98 -5.64 6.83
C GLY A 64 8.76 -6.54 7.01
N ASP A 65 7.95 -6.25 8.03
CA ASP A 65 6.75 -7.00 8.41
C ASP A 65 5.57 -6.06 8.66
N VAL A 66 4.41 -6.38 8.07
CA VAL A 66 3.20 -5.54 8.14
C VAL A 66 2.68 -5.46 9.57
N ASP A 67 2.68 -6.55 10.32
CA ASP A 67 2.19 -6.61 11.69
C ASP A 67 3.12 -5.86 12.65
N ARG A 68 4.42 -5.84 12.37
CA ARG A 68 5.40 -5.04 13.15
C ARG A 68 5.36 -3.56 12.80
N GLY A 69 4.74 -3.19 11.69
CA GLY A 69 4.61 -1.82 11.22
C GLY A 69 5.90 -1.22 10.63
N ASP A 70 6.89 -2.05 10.31
CA ASP A 70 8.15 -1.66 9.68
C ASP A 70 8.26 -2.09 8.21
N ALA A 71 7.16 -2.56 7.62
CA ALA A 71 7.12 -2.98 6.22
C ALA A 71 7.26 -1.84 5.21
N VAL A 72 7.90 -2.17 4.10
CA VAL A 72 7.94 -1.37 2.87
C VAL A 72 7.03 -2.02 1.85
N ILE A 73 6.02 -1.28 1.41
CA ILE A 73 4.96 -1.81 0.57
C ILE A 73 5.18 -1.38 -0.87
N ARG A 74 5.21 -2.34 -1.79
CA ARG A 74 5.06 -2.09 -3.22
C ARG A 74 3.59 -2.21 -3.62
N LEU A 75 3.02 -1.09 -4.05
CA LEU A 75 1.63 -1.00 -4.49
C LEU A 75 1.40 -1.69 -5.84
N MET A 76 0.19 -2.20 -6.01
CA MET A 76 -0.31 -2.80 -7.24
C MET A 76 -1.39 -1.92 -7.89
N ASP A 77 -1.74 -2.24 -9.13
CA ASP A 77 -2.93 -1.67 -9.78
C ASP A 77 -4.18 -1.77 -8.87
N PRO A 78 -4.87 -0.64 -8.61
CA PRO A 78 -6.10 -0.65 -7.86
C PRO A 78 -7.21 -1.43 -8.57
N LEU A 79 -8.13 -1.98 -7.80
CA LEU A 79 -9.27 -2.74 -8.29
C LEU A 79 -10.57 -2.01 -7.94
N LEU A 80 -11.48 -1.95 -8.89
CA LEU A 80 -12.88 -1.64 -8.66
C LEU A 80 -13.63 -2.97 -8.56
N GLY A 81 -14.16 -3.26 -7.38
CA GLY A 81 -14.89 -4.47 -7.08
C GLY A 81 -16.37 -4.22 -6.84
N ARG A 82 -17.13 -5.32 -6.86
CA ARG A 82 -18.55 -5.37 -6.53
C ARG A 82 -18.80 -6.60 -5.67
N HIS A 83 -19.74 -6.50 -4.75
CA HIS A 83 -20.22 -7.60 -3.93
C HIS A 83 -21.74 -7.64 -3.96
N TYR A 84 -22.29 -8.83 -4.24
CA TYR A 84 -23.71 -9.12 -4.16
C TYR A 84 -24.02 -9.80 -2.83
N TYR A 85 -24.67 -9.10 -1.90
CA TYR A 85 -25.16 -9.74 -0.70
C TYR A 85 -26.44 -10.57 -1.02
N PRO A 86 -26.66 -11.75 -0.43
CA PRO A 86 -25.85 -12.42 0.60
C PRO A 86 -24.81 -13.43 0.09
N HIS A 87 -24.84 -13.82 -1.18
CA HIS A 87 -24.11 -15.01 -1.66
C HIS A 87 -22.90 -14.71 -2.55
N GLY A 88 -22.72 -13.46 -2.98
CA GLY A 88 -21.69 -13.07 -3.93
C GLY A 88 -21.92 -13.55 -5.36
N VAL A 89 -23.09 -14.13 -5.66
CA VAL A 89 -23.45 -14.66 -6.98
C VAL A 89 -23.77 -13.50 -7.92
N GLU A 90 -23.05 -13.41 -9.04
CA GLU A 90 -23.35 -12.46 -10.11
C GLU A 90 -24.49 -13.00 -10.97
N TYR A 91 -25.57 -12.23 -11.12
CA TYR A 91 -26.75 -12.62 -11.87
C TYR A 91 -26.69 -12.04 -13.30
N GLY A 92 -25.68 -12.42 -14.10
CA GLY A 92 -25.63 -12.05 -15.51
C GLY A 92 -24.25 -12.15 -16.16
N GLU A 93 -24.22 -12.45 -17.47
CA GLU A 93 -22.98 -12.59 -18.26
C GLU A 93 -22.37 -11.25 -18.72
N GLN A 94 -23.04 -10.12 -18.49
CA GLN A 94 -22.54 -8.79 -18.86
C GLN A 94 -22.90 -7.75 -17.81
N GLU A 95 -22.14 -7.72 -16.73
CA GLU A 95 -22.29 -6.66 -15.74
C GLU A 95 -20.99 -5.86 -15.60
N GLY A 96 -20.82 -4.89 -16.49
CA GLY A 96 -19.80 -3.85 -16.34
C GLY A 96 -20.13 -2.88 -15.21
N PHE A 97 -19.17 -2.01 -14.89
CA PHE A 97 -19.38 -0.88 -14.00
C PHE A 97 -19.93 0.30 -14.80
N SER A 98 -20.85 1.07 -14.22
CA SER A 98 -21.31 2.30 -14.87
C SER A 98 -20.19 3.34 -14.91
N GLU A 99 -20.16 4.17 -15.96
CA GLU A 99 -19.16 5.24 -16.11
C GLU A 99 -19.06 6.13 -14.87
N GLY A 100 -20.19 6.43 -14.22
CA GLY A 100 -20.20 7.22 -13.00
C GLY A 100 -19.47 6.57 -11.82
N ILE A 101 -19.54 5.24 -11.68
CA ILE A 101 -18.80 4.51 -10.64
C ILE A 101 -17.31 4.44 -10.99
N ILE A 102 -16.98 4.21 -12.26
CA ILE A 102 -15.59 4.19 -12.74
C ILE A 102 -14.93 5.55 -12.48
N GLU A 103 -15.61 6.64 -12.82
CA GLU A 103 -15.11 8.00 -12.63
C GLU A 103 -14.94 8.36 -11.16
N LYS A 104 -15.89 7.98 -10.29
CA LYS A 104 -15.73 8.13 -8.84
C LYS A 104 -14.50 7.38 -8.33
N ALA A 105 -14.31 6.14 -8.76
CA ALA A 105 -13.16 5.34 -8.37
C ALA A 105 -11.83 5.96 -8.83
N ARG A 106 -11.75 6.42 -10.09
CA ARG A 106 -10.55 7.12 -10.61
C ARG A 106 -10.26 8.40 -9.84
N ASN A 107 -11.28 9.17 -9.48
CA ASN A 107 -11.10 10.38 -8.68
C ASN A 107 -10.61 10.10 -7.25
N LEU A 108 -11.06 9.01 -6.62
CA LEU A 108 -10.53 8.58 -5.32
C LEU A 108 -9.05 8.20 -5.43
N ILE A 109 -8.69 7.40 -6.45
CA ILE A 109 -7.31 7.01 -6.69
C ILE A 109 -6.41 8.23 -6.96
N LYS A 110 -6.89 9.23 -7.70
CA LYS A 110 -6.12 10.44 -7.98
C LYS A 110 -5.75 11.21 -6.70
N LYS A 111 -6.62 11.26 -5.70
CA LYS A 111 -6.35 11.96 -4.43
C LYS A 111 -5.21 11.33 -3.63
N ILE A 112 -5.05 10.01 -3.70
CA ILE A 112 -3.99 9.28 -3.00
C ILE A 112 -2.71 9.15 -3.84
N GLN A 113 -2.81 9.25 -5.16
CA GLN A 113 -1.66 9.05 -6.06
C GLN A 113 -0.56 10.09 -5.87
N GLU A 114 -0.90 11.38 -5.82
CA GLU A 114 0.10 12.45 -5.66
C GLU A 114 0.88 12.33 -4.34
N PRO A 115 0.22 12.16 -3.16
CA PRO A 115 0.94 11.93 -1.91
C PRO A 115 1.73 10.62 -1.89
N ALA A 116 1.18 9.53 -2.41
CA ALA A 116 1.89 8.25 -2.48
C ALA A 116 3.17 8.36 -3.30
N ASN A 117 3.13 9.07 -4.44
CA ASN A 117 4.30 9.31 -5.27
C ASN A 117 5.35 10.19 -4.56
N LYS A 118 4.92 11.14 -3.72
CA LYS A 118 5.87 11.92 -2.90
C LYS A 118 6.61 11.01 -1.93
N TYR A 119 5.91 10.12 -1.22
CA TYR A 119 6.55 9.16 -0.31
C TYR A 119 7.45 8.18 -1.06
N HIS A 120 7.07 7.78 -2.28
CA HIS A 120 7.92 6.90 -3.10
C HIS A 120 9.31 7.48 -3.40
N ASN A 121 9.40 8.79 -3.56
CA ASN A 121 10.67 9.48 -3.79
C ASN A 121 11.48 9.69 -2.50
N GLN A 122 10.91 9.39 -1.34
CA GLN A 122 11.62 9.36 -0.07
C GLN A 122 12.14 7.94 0.14
N VAL A 123 13.46 7.76 0.19
CA VAL A 123 14.02 6.44 0.49
C VAL A 123 13.78 6.18 1.98
N PRO A 124 13.12 5.08 2.36
CA PRO A 124 12.92 4.74 3.76
C PRO A 124 14.25 4.66 4.51
N GLU A 125 14.28 5.16 5.74
CA GLU A 125 15.52 5.26 6.54
C GLU A 125 16.20 3.90 6.69
N HIS A 126 15.44 2.84 6.98
CA HIS A 126 16.00 1.50 7.18
C HIS A 126 16.63 0.94 5.88
N ILE A 127 16.05 1.19 4.71
CA ILE A 127 16.64 0.83 3.40
C ILE A 127 17.97 1.57 3.21
N VAL A 128 18.04 2.84 3.58
CA VAL A 128 19.29 3.62 3.49
C VAL A 128 20.34 3.01 4.41
N LEU A 129 19.99 2.71 5.66
CA LEU A 129 20.91 2.12 6.63
C LEU A 129 21.41 0.74 6.16
N GLU A 130 20.54 -0.15 5.66
CA GLU A 130 20.93 -1.47 5.17
C GLU A 130 21.88 -1.37 3.96
N LYS A 131 21.56 -0.51 2.98
CA LYS A 131 22.43 -0.26 1.83
C LYS A 131 23.79 0.29 2.25
N LEU A 132 23.81 1.22 3.20
CA LEU A 132 25.06 1.77 3.75
C LEU A 132 25.87 0.72 4.51
N THR A 133 25.22 -0.14 5.29
CA THR A 133 25.88 -1.28 5.98
C THR A 133 26.54 -2.19 4.96
N LYS A 134 25.79 -2.66 3.96
CA LYS A 134 26.33 -3.55 2.92
C LYS A 134 27.49 -2.92 2.16
N TRP A 135 27.36 -1.65 1.76
CA TRP A 135 28.45 -0.93 1.11
C TRP A 135 29.68 -0.80 2.01
N ALA A 136 29.50 -0.49 3.29
CA ALA A 136 30.61 -0.33 4.22
C ALA A 136 31.32 -1.67 4.51
N GLU A 137 30.58 -2.79 4.54
CA GLU A 137 31.15 -4.14 4.63
C GLU A 137 32.00 -4.48 3.41
N GLU A 138 31.46 -4.25 2.20
CA GLU A 138 32.17 -4.48 0.92
C GLU A 138 33.47 -3.68 0.81
N ASN A 139 33.50 -2.48 1.41
CA ASN A 139 34.65 -1.57 1.39
C ASN A 139 35.50 -1.61 2.67
N GLN A 140 35.21 -2.54 3.59
CA GLN A 140 35.91 -2.66 4.88
C GLN A 140 35.95 -1.35 5.70
N ASN A 141 34.92 -0.51 5.57
CA ASN A 141 34.84 0.81 6.19
C ASN A 141 34.23 0.71 7.61
N GLN A 142 35.09 0.53 8.60
CA GLN A 142 34.70 0.39 10.01
C GLN A 142 34.06 1.66 10.60
N GLU A 143 34.44 2.84 10.11
CA GLU A 143 33.89 4.11 10.60
C GLU A 143 32.40 4.23 10.27
N VAL A 144 32.03 3.91 9.02
CA VAL A 144 30.63 3.95 8.58
C VAL A 144 29.81 2.88 9.29
N LEU A 145 30.35 1.68 9.48
CA LEU A 145 29.66 0.62 10.23
C LEU A 145 29.36 1.02 11.68
N GLN A 146 30.31 1.67 12.34
CA GLN A 146 30.11 2.17 13.70
C GLN A 146 29.03 3.27 13.72
N LYS A 147 29.08 4.19 12.74
CA LYS A 147 28.09 5.27 12.64
C LYS A 147 26.68 4.76 12.35
N VAL A 148 26.53 3.77 11.48
CA VAL A 148 25.23 3.15 11.20
C VAL A 148 24.68 2.46 12.45
N LYS A 149 25.51 1.77 13.24
CA LYS A 149 25.09 1.18 14.53
C LYS A 149 24.63 2.22 15.55
N GLU A 150 25.32 3.36 15.63
CA GLU A 150 24.91 4.47 16.51
C GLU A 150 23.56 5.08 16.11
N LEU A 151 23.33 5.22 14.79
CA LEU A 151 22.12 5.82 14.24
C LEU A 151 20.94 4.85 14.19
N SER A 152 21.20 3.54 14.19
CA SER A 152 20.16 2.52 14.21
C SER A 152 19.31 2.63 15.49
N ASN A 153 18.01 2.84 15.32
CA ASN A 153 17.05 2.86 16.42
C ASN A 153 16.72 1.45 16.96
N ASN A 154 17.38 0.40 16.47
CA ASN A 154 17.11 -0.97 16.87
C ASN A 154 17.68 -1.25 18.28
N PRO A 155 16.83 -1.52 19.29
CA PRO A 155 17.29 -1.78 20.67
C PRO A 155 18.21 -3.00 20.77
N GLU A 156 18.15 -3.95 19.83
CA GLU A 156 19.04 -5.12 19.81
C GLU A 156 20.48 -4.80 19.37
N GLN A 157 20.69 -3.72 18.62
CA GLN A 157 22.01 -3.30 18.13
C GLN A 157 22.73 -2.32 19.07
N ARG A 158 22.06 -1.84 20.13
CA ARG A 158 22.65 -1.07 21.22
C ARG A 158 23.30 -2.00 22.26
N LYS A 159 24.41 -2.63 21.92
CA LYS A 159 25.27 -3.35 22.88
C LYS A 159 26.72 -2.93 22.73
#